data_AF-A0A378YVD5-F1
#
_entry.id   AF-A0A378YVD5-F1
#
_cell.length_a   1.000
_cell.length_b   1.000
_cell.length_c   1.000
_cell.angle_alpha   90.00
_cell.angle_beta   90.00
_cell.angle_gamma   90.00
#
_symmetry.space_group_name_H-M   'P 1'
#
loop_
_entity.id
_entity.type
_entity.pdbx_description
1 polymer ?
#
loop_
_entity_poly.entity_id
_entity_poly.type
_entity_poly.pdbx_seq_one_letter_code
_entity_poly.pdbx_strand_id
1 'polypeptide(L)'
;MGWIDLGSSYGWLSSTPVLIGIAVVFVLDLIGDKIPAIDSVVHGIGVLVAPASGAILFAAETSLSSNLPPAVAAVLGAITAGSVHAGRTAARPFVTGTTAGVGNPVVSTAEDGTSLALTILALAVPVVAFIAVVLLLIGLGWLAVRAGRWLRRGRGRERPGPGGERR
;
A
#
# COMPACT_ATOMS: atom_id res chain seq x y z
N MET A 1 -10.20 2.63 32.11
CA MET A 1 -9.75 3.48 30.98
C MET A 1 -10.96 3.75 30.10
N GLY A 2 -11.74 4.81 30.39
CA GLY A 2 -13.00 5.13 29.71
C GLY A 2 -12.96 6.52 29.08
N TRP A 3 -11.97 6.75 28.22
CA TRP A 3 -11.73 8.06 27.59
C TRP A 3 -12.42 8.17 26.21
N ILE A 4 -12.75 7.03 25.60
CA ILE A 4 -13.44 6.91 24.31
C ILE A 4 -14.36 5.69 24.40
N ASP A 5 -15.68 5.92 24.28
CA ASP A 5 -16.67 4.85 24.18
C ASP A 5 -16.81 4.47 22.71
N LEU A 6 -16.34 3.26 22.36
CA LEU A 6 -16.54 2.74 21.01
C LEU A 6 -18.01 2.34 20.92
N GLY A 7 -18.77 3.01 20.03
CA GLY A 7 -20.18 2.69 19.83
C GLY A 7 -20.41 1.17 19.68
N SER A 8 -21.57 0.68 20.12
CA SER A 8 -21.83 -0.76 20.34
C SER A 8 -21.37 -1.72 19.23
N SER A 9 -21.38 -1.27 17.97
CA SER A 9 -20.89 -2.01 16.79
C SER A 9 -19.36 -2.25 16.75
N TYR A 10 -18.58 -1.47 17.50
CA TYR A 10 -17.11 -1.49 17.51
C TYR A 10 -16.51 -2.04 18.81
N GLY A 11 -17.34 -2.40 19.80
CA GLY A 11 -16.86 -2.92 21.10
C GLY A 11 -16.03 -4.21 21.01
N TRP A 12 -16.11 -4.94 19.90
CA TRP A 12 -15.27 -6.12 19.67
C TRP A 12 -13.81 -5.76 19.31
N LEU A 13 -13.56 -4.58 18.72
CA LEU A 13 -12.22 -4.10 18.38
C LEU A 13 -11.40 -3.72 19.62
N SER A 14 -12.06 -3.28 20.69
CA SER A 14 -11.41 -3.00 21.97
C SER A 14 -11.12 -4.26 22.79
N SER A 15 -11.53 -5.45 22.33
CA SER A 15 -11.22 -6.68 23.04
C SER A 15 -9.72 -6.96 23.04
N THR A 16 -9.20 -7.35 24.21
CA THR A 16 -7.77 -7.65 24.40
C THR A 16 -7.20 -8.62 23.35
N PRO A 17 -7.90 -9.70 22.95
CA PRO A 17 -7.39 -10.60 21.91
C PRO A 17 -7.22 -9.92 20.54
N VAL A 18 -8.15 -9.04 20.15
CA VAL A 18 -8.08 -8.32 18.87
C VAL A 18 -6.94 -7.30 18.88
N LEU A 19 -6.80 -6.54 19.97
CA LEU A 19 -5.69 -5.59 20.12
C LEU A 19 -4.33 -6.29 20.09
N ILE A 20 -4.19 -7.44 20.77
CA ILE A 20 -2.99 -8.27 20.70
C ILE A 20 -2.74 -8.74 19.26
N GLY A 21 -3.78 -9.20 18.56
CA GLY A 21 -3.68 -9.62 17.17
C GLY A 21 -3.16 -8.50 16.25
N ILE A 22 -3.74 -7.30 16.35
CA ILE A 22 -3.30 -6.12 15.59
C ILE A 22 -1.83 -5.77 15.93
N ALA A 23 -1.47 -5.78 17.22
CA ALA A 23 -0.10 -5.49 17.64
C ALA A 23 0.91 -6.53 17.11
N VAL A 24 0.55 -7.82 17.11
CA VAL A 24 1.39 -8.88 16.54
C VAL A 24 1.57 -8.69 15.04
N VAL A 25 0.49 -8.44 14.30
CA VAL A 25 0.57 -8.20 12.84
C VAL A 25 1.44 -6.98 12.54
N PHE A 26 1.30 -5.90 13.31
CA PHE A 26 2.13 -4.70 13.18
C PHE A 26 3.62 -4.99 13.44
N VAL A 27 3.93 -5.74 14.49
CA VAL A 27 5.32 -6.14 14.79
C VAL A 27 5.88 -7.06 13.71
N LEU A 28 5.08 -7.98 13.18
CA LEU A 28 5.48 -8.85 12.08
C LEU A 28 5.77 -8.07 10.80
N ASP A 29 5.03 -7.00 10.52
CA ASP A 29 5.28 -6.11 9.38
C ASP A 29 6.63 -5.37 9.54
N LEU A 30 6.85 -4.77 10.72
CA LEU A 30 8.09 -4.09 11.10
C LEU A 30 9.34 -4.98 11.07
N ILE A 31 9.21 -6.25 11.50
CA ILE A 31 10.32 -7.21 11.53
C ILE A 31 10.48 -7.86 10.14
N GLY A 32 9.37 -8.16 9.47
CA GLY A 32 9.34 -8.77 8.14
C GLY A 32 10.17 -7.98 7.14
N ASP A 33 10.05 -6.65 7.19
CA ASP A 33 10.80 -5.72 6.34
C ASP A 33 12.32 -5.73 6.55
N LYS A 34 12.80 -6.34 7.64
CA LYS A 34 14.24 -6.40 7.98
C LYS A 34 14.89 -7.72 7.58
N ILE A 35 14.11 -8.76 7.31
CA ILE A 35 14.62 -10.11 7.01
C ILE A 35 14.08 -10.57 5.65
N PRO A 36 14.91 -10.61 4.58
CA PRO A 36 14.45 -10.82 3.21
C PRO A 36 13.58 -12.07 2.96
N ALA A 37 13.85 -13.16 3.68
CA ALA A 37 13.07 -14.40 3.57
C ALA A 37 11.68 -14.27 4.20
N ILE A 38 11.58 -13.58 5.35
CA ILE A 38 10.31 -13.31 6.02
C ILE A 38 9.53 -12.26 5.22
N ASP A 39 10.24 -11.26 4.71
CA ASP A 39 9.70 -10.21 3.87
C ASP A 39 8.88 -10.76 2.71
N SER A 40 9.46 -11.72 1.98
CA SER A 40 8.82 -12.34 0.82
C SER A 40 7.51 -13.06 1.18
N VAL A 41 7.46 -13.70 2.35
CA VAL A 41 6.27 -14.41 2.83
C VAL A 41 5.19 -13.43 3.25
N VAL A 42 5.53 -12.45 4.09
CA VAL A 42 4.58 -11.42 4.57
C VAL A 42 3.99 -10.65 3.38
N HIS A 43 4.82 -10.26 2.41
CA HIS A 43 4.38 -9.57 1.20
C HIS A 43 3.51 -10.46 0.31
N GLY A 44 3.86 -11.74 0.18
CA GLY A 44 3.07 -12.71 -0.56
C GLY A 44 1.66 -12.87 0.02
N ILE A 45 1.55 -12.94 1.35
CA ILE A 45 0.25 -12.96 2.05
C ILE A 45 -0.51 -11.63 1.81
N GLY A 46 0.21 -10.51 1.88
CA GLY A 46 -0.34 -9.17 1.66
C GLY A 46 -1.03 -8.97 0.30
N VAL A 47 -0.66 -9.74 -0.73
CA VAL A 47 -1.32 -9.67 -2.06
C VAL A 47 -2.82 -9.95 -1.97
N LEU A 48 -3.25 -10.84 -1.07
CA LEU A 48 -4.66 -11.15 -0.86
C LEU A 48 -5.24 -10.41 0.35
N VAL A 49 -4.46 -10.32 1.43
CA VAL A 49 -4.94 -9.72 2.68
C VAL A 49 -5.18 -8.22 2.51
N ALA A 50 -4.29 -7.47 1.85
CA ALA A 50 -4.46 -6.02 1.73
C ALA A 50 -5.73 -5.63 0.95
N PRO A 51 -6.01 -6.18 -0.25
CA PRO A 51 -7.28 -5.92 -0.93
C PRO A 51 -8.50 -6.35 -0.12
N ALA A 52 -8.46 -7.52 0.53
CA ALA A 52 -9.57 -8.01 1.33
C ALA A 52 -9.88 -7.09 2.53
N SER A 53 -8.85 -6.67 3.26
CA SER A 53 -8.97 -5.72 4.38
C SER A 53 -9.52 -4.36 3.90
N GLY A 54 -9.04 -3.85 2.76
CA GLY A 54 -9.55 -2.62 2.16
C GLY A 54 -11.03 -2.72 1.78
N ALA A 55 -11.43 -3.85 1.18
CA ALA A 55 -12.81 -4.12 0.81
C ALA A 55 -13.74 -4.09 2.02
N ILE A 56 -13.35 -4.80 3.09
CA ILE A 56 -14.13 -4.90 4.34
C ILE A 56 -14.26 -3.52 4.99
N LEU A 57 -13.14 -2.79 5.12
CA LEU A 57 -13.13 -1.48 5.78
C LEU A 57 -14.01 -0.47 5.03
N PHE A 58 -13.88 -0.40 3.70
CA PHE A 58 -14.61 0.57 2.90
C PHE A 58 -16.10 0.25 2.81
N ALA A 59 -16.46 -1.04 2.71
CA ALA A 59 -17.85 -1.50 2.75
C ALA A 59 -18.49 -1.22 4.12
N ALA A 60 -17.75 -1.42 5.22
CA ALA A 60 -18.24 -1.12 6.56
C ALA A 60 -18.56 0.37 6.74
N GLU A 61 -17.66 1.26 6.30
CA GLU A 61 -17.86 2.72 6.41
C GLU A 61 -19.02 3.22 5.53
N THR A 62 -19.06 2.74 4.29
CA THR A 62 -20.11 3.09 3.32
C THR A 62 -21.50 2.69 3.82
N SER A 63 -21.61 1.53 4.50
CA SER A 63 -22.87 1.04 5.08
C SER A 63 -23.42 1.92 6.20
N LEU A 64 -22.58 2.77 6.80
CA LEU A 64 -22.96 3.65 7.90
C LEU A 64 -23.32 5.07 7.41
N SER A 65 -22.73 5.50 6.29
CA SER A 65 -22.67 6.93 5.94
C SER A 65 -23.11 7.27 4.51
N SER A 66 -23.43 6.28 3.65
CA SER A 66 -23.74 6.56 2.23
C SER A 66 -24.75 5.59 1.60
N ASN A 67 -25.40 6.01 0.50
CA ASN A 67 -26.33 5.20 -0.29
C ASN A 67 -25.63 4.32 -1.35
N LEU A 68 -24.31 4.14 -1.25
CA LEU A 68 -23.55 3.34 -2.21
C LEU A 68 -23.79 1.83 -1.96
N PRO A 69 -23.99 1.02 -3.01
CA PRO A 69 -24.11 -0.43 -2.83
C PRO A 69 -22.85 -1.02 -2.16
N PRO A 70 -22.99 -1.87 -1.13
CA PRO A 70 -21.85 -2.42 -0.39
C PRO A 70 -20.83 -3.15 -1.27
N ALA A 71 -21.28 -3.79 -2.35
CA ALA A 71 -20.40 -4.44 -3.33
C ALA A 71 -19.50 -3.44 -4.08
N VAL A 72 -20.03 -2.27 -4.43
CA VAL A 72 -19.25 -1.21 -5.10
C VAL A 72 -18.22 -0.65 -4.14
N ALA A 73 -18.63 -0.40 -2.89
CA ALA A 73 -17.72 0.06 -1.83
C ALA A 73 -16.59 -0.95 -1.57
N ALA A 74 -16.92 -2.24 -1.48
CA ALA A 74 -15.93 -3.31 -1.33
C ALA A 74 -14.91 -3.32 -2.48
N VAL A 75 -15.38 -3.19 -3.72
CA VAL A 75 -14.48 -3.15 -4.90
C VAL A 75 -13.58 -1.92 -4.86
N LEU A 76 -14.11 -0.74 -4.53
CA LEU A 76 -13.30 0.48 -4.40
C LEU A 76 -12.24 0.32 -3.31
N GLY A 77 -12.64 -0.18 -2.13
CA GLY A 77 -11.71 -0.46 -1.03
C GLY A 77 -10.62 -1.47 -1.41
N ALA A 78 -10.99 -2.54 -2.12
CA ALA A 78 -10.05 -3.54 -2.61
C ALA A 78 -9.02 -2.95 -3.59
N ILE A 79 -9.49 -2.14 -4.55
CA ILE A 79 -8.63 -1.48 -5.53
C ILE A 79 -7.69 -0.51 -4.83
N THR A 80 -8.20 0.31 -3.90
CA THR A 80 -7.38 1.28 -3.17
C THR A 80 -6.29 0.59 -2.36
N ALA A 81 -6.64 -0.34 -1.48
CA ALA A 81 -5.66 -1.02 -0.63
C ALA A 81 -4.70 -1.90 -1.45
N GLY A 82 -5.21 -2.61 -2.45
CA GLY A 82 -4.40 -3.43 -3.36
C GLY A 82 -3.40 -2.61 -4.16
N SER A 83 -3.78 -1.41 -4.63
CA SER A 83 -2.88 -0.52 -5.37
C SER A 83 -1.75 0.01 -4.49
N VAL A 84 -2.04 0.35 -3.24
CA VAL A 84 -1.01 0.79 -2.28
C VAL A 84 -0.02 -0.34 -1.99
N HIS A 85 -0.52 -1.54 -1.70
CA HIS A 85 0.33 -2.73 -1.48
C HIS A 85 1.19 -3.08 -2.70
N ALA A 86 0.59 -3.05 -3.89
CA ALA A 86 1.29 -3.29 -5.14
C ALA A 86 2.39 -2.25 -5.39
N GLY A 87 2.13 -0.98 -5.06
CA GLY A 87 3.12 0.09 -5.15
C GLY A 87 4.35 -0.16 -4.29
N ARG A 88 4.15 -0.48 -2.99
CA ARG A 88 5.23 -0.83 -2.06
C ARG A 88 6.02 -2.05 -2.55
N THR A 89 5.31 -3.10 -2.98
CA THR A 89 5.91 -4.33 -3.50
C THR A 89 6.75 -4.08 -4.76
N ALA A 90 6.31 -3.18 -5.65
CA ALA A 90 7.01 -2.85 -6.88
C ALA A 90 8.28 -1.99 -6.67
N ALA A 91 8.35 -1.21 -5.58
CA ALA A 91 9.51 -0.37 -5.28
C ALA A 91 10.72 -1.17 -4.76
N ARG A 92 10.48 -2.27 -4.05
CA ARG A 92 11.53 -3.02 -3.34
C ARG A 92 12.60 -3.68 -4.22
N PRO A 93 12.30 -4.27 -5.39
CA PRO A 93 13.33 -4.81 -6.28
C PRO A 93 14.31 -3.74 -6.75
N PHE A 94 13.84 -2.50 -6.93
CA PHE A 94 14.67 -1.37 -7.34
C PHE A 94 15.61 -0.93 -6.20
N VAL A 95 15.09 -0.80 -4.98
CA VAL A 95 15.90 -0.45 -3.80
C VAL A 95 16.89 -1.56 -3.47
N THR A 96 16.45 -2.82 -3.48
CA THR A 96 17.32 -3.99 -3.28
C THR A 96 18.42 -4.05 -4.33
N GLY A 97 18.08 -3.89 -5.61
CA GLY A 97 19.04 -3.95 -6.71
C GLY A 97 20.08 -2.81 -6.69
N THR A 98 19.73 -1.65 -6.15
CA THR A 98 20.63 -0.49 -6.08
C THR A 98 21.43 -0.40 -4.77
N THR A 99 20.96 -1.03 -3.70
CA THR A 99 21.56 -0.93 -2.35
C THR A 99 22.00 -2.26 -1.75
N ALA A 100 21.97 -3.35 -2.55
CA ALA A 100 22.19 -4.72 -2.09
C ALA A 100 21.32 -5.12 -0.88
N GLY A 101 20.12 -4.53 -0.76
CA GLY A 101 19.15 -4.81 0.30
C GLY A 101 19.27 -3.94 1.56
N VAL A 102 20.33 -3.14 1.70
CA VAL A 102 20.54 -2.28 2.90
C VAL A 102 19.61 -1.06 2.90
N GLY A 103 19.11 -0.63 1.74
CA GLY A 103 18.19 0.49 1.62
C GLY A 103 16.74 0.16 1.98
N ASN A 104 16.35 -1.13 2.00
CA ASN A 104 14.96 -1.52 2.24
C ASN A 104 14.46 -1.11 3.63
N PRO A 105 15.22 -1.30 4.73
CA PRO A 105 14.78 -0.84 6.06
C PRO A 105 14.60 0.68 6.15
N VAL A 106 15.42 1.46 5.43
CA VAL A 106 15.34 2.93 5.43
C VAL A 106 14.07 3.40 4.73
N VAL A 107 13.79 2.82 3.55
CA VAL A 107 12.59 3.13 2.77
C VAL A 107 11.33 2.71 3.54
N SER A 108 11.31 1.49 4.08
CA SER A 108 10.21 0.99 4.92
C SER A 108 9.95 1.91 6.12
N THR A 109 11.00 2.30 6.86
CA THR A 109 10.85 3.23 8.00
C THR A 109 10.30 4.60 7.56
N ALA A 110 10.72 5.09 6.39
CA ALA A 110 10.21 6.36 5.85
C ALA A 110 8.74 6.25 5.41
N GLU A 111 8.34 5.13 4.81
CA GLU A 111 6.95 4.84 4.44
C GLU A 111 6.06 4.77 5.68
N ASP A 112 6.49 4.04 6.71
CA ASP A 112 5.74 3.88 7.96
C ASP A 112 5.64 5.20 8.72
N GLY A 113 6.74 5.96 8.78
CA GLY A 113 6.76 7.30 9.38
C GLY A 113 5.85 8.29 8.64
N THR A 114 5.85 8.25 7.31
CA THR A 114 4.95 9.08 6.48
C THR A 114 3.49 8.67 6.68
N SER A 115 3.23 7.37 6.76
CA SER A 115 1.88 6.82 7.00
C SER A 115 1.37 7.27 8.38
N LEU A 116 2.19 7.15 9.42
CA LEU A 116 1.86 7.62 10.76
C LEU A 116 1.60 9.13 10.80
N ALA A 117 2.43 9.93 10.13
CA ALA A 117 2.22 11.38 10.03
C ALA A 117 0.91 11.71 9.30
N LEU A 118 0.61 11.03 8.20
CA LEU A 118 -0.64 11.18 7.45
C LEU A 118 -1.86 10.76 8.29
N THR A 119 -1.77 9.67 9.05
CA THR A 119 -2.83 9.23 9.96
C THR A 119 -3.11 10.28 11.02
N ILE A 120 -2.07 10.80 11.69
CA ILE A 120 -2.22 11.87 12.69
C ILE A 120 -2.82 13.12 12.05
N LEU A 121 -2.34 13.52 10.87
CA LEU A 121 -2.86 14.67 10.15
C LEU A 121 -4.33 14.48 9.72
N ALA A 122 -4.73 13.27 9.31
CA ALA A 122 -6.10 12.94 8.96
C ALA A 122 -7.05 13.05 10.15
N LEU A 123 -6.58 12.68 11.35
CA LEU A 123 -7.34 12.84 12.58
C LEU A 123 -7.41 14.30 13.06
N ALA A 124 -6.32 15.05 12.92
CA ALA A 124 -6.22 16.43 13.41
C ALA A 124 -6.89 17.45 12.47
N VAL A 125 -6.61 17.37 11.16
CA VAL A 125 -7.07 18.31 10.14
C VAL A 125 -7.43 17.56 8.84
N PRO A 126 -8.63 16.95 8.75
CA PRO A 126 -9.01 16.06 7.66
C PRO A 126 -8.86 16.68 6.26
N VAL A 127 -9.21 17.96 6.11
CA VAL A 127 -9.12 18.69 4.83
C VAL A 127 -7.67 18.80 4.35
N VAL A 128 -6.73 19.08 5.26
CA VAL A 128 -5.31 19.20 4.90
C VAL A 128 -4.73 17.83 4.56
N ALA A 129 -5.10 16.78 5.30
CA ALA A 129 -4.71 15.41 4.97
C ALA A 129 -5.22 14.99 3.59
N PHE A 130 -6.47 15.32 3.26
CA PHE A 130 -7.04 15.06 1.94
C PHE A 130 -6.23 15.74 0.83
N ILE A 131 -5.93 17.03 0.97
CA ILE A 131 -5.10 17.77 0.01
C ILE A 131 -3.71 17.12 -0.12
N ALA A 132 -3.08 16.78 1.01
CA ALA A 132 -1.77 16.14 1.02
C ALA A 132 -1.76 14.81 0.26
N VAL A 133 -2.77 13.95 0.49
CA VAL A 133 -2.94 12.68 -0.23
C VAL A 133 -3.16 12.92 -1.72
N VAL A 134 -4.01 13.86 -2.11
CA VAL A 134 -4.25 14.19 -3.53
C VAL A 134 -2.94 14.63 -4.22
N LEU A 135 -2.17 15.52 -3.58
CA LEU A 135 -0.88 15.96 -4.11
C LEU A 135 0.12 14.81 -4.23
N LEU A 136 0.17 13.91 -3.23
CA LEU A 136 1.02 12.72 -3.26
C LEU A 136 0.65 11.81 -4.43
N LEU A 137 -0.65 11.54 -4.64
CA LEU A 137 -1.14 10.72 -5.75
C LEU A 137 -0.83 11.34 -7.12
N ILE A 138 -0.98 12.66 -7.27
CA ILE A 138 -0.60 13.37 -8.49
C ILE A 138 0.90 13.25 -8.74
N GLY A 139 1.73 13.49 -7.72
CA GLY A 139 3.18 13.38 -7.82
C GLY A 139 3.63 11.96 -8.20
N LEU A 140 3.07 10.94 -7.56
CA LEU A 140 3.37 9.54 -7.82
C LEU A 140 2.91 9.11 -9.22
N GLY A 141 1.70 9.52 -9.62
CA GLY A 141 1.18 9.28 -10.97
C GLY A 141 2.03 9.93 -12.05
N TRP A 142 2.47 11.17 -11.85
CA TRP A 142 3.38 11.86 -12.75
C TRP A 142 4.73 11.14 -12.89
N LEU A 143 5.31 10.69 -11.76
CA LEU A 143 6.56 9.94 -11.75
C LEU A 143 6.41 8.60 -12.47
N ALA A 144 5.32 7.87 -12.25
CA ALA A 144 5.03 6.60 -12.91
C ALA A 144 4.90 6.77 -14.43
N VAL A 145 4.17 7.80 -14.90
CA VAL A 145 4.06 8.12 -16.33
C VAL A 145 5.43 8.47 -16.91
N ARG A 146 6.23 9.26 -16.19
CA ARG A 146 7.59 9.60 -16.61
C ARG A 146 8.44 8.35 -16.75
N ALA A 147 8.53 7.50 -15.73
CA ALA A 147 9.27 6.24 -15.73
C ALA A 147 8.84 5.31 -16.89
N GLY A 148 7.54 5.15 -17.12
CA GLY A 148 7.01 4.35 -18.22
C GLY A 148 7.41 4.86 -19.61
N ARG A 149 7.55 6.19 -19.79
CA ARG A 149 8.05 6.78 -21.03
C ARG A 149 9.54 6.47 -21.26
N TRP A 150 10.36 6.42 -20.21
CA TRP A 150 11.78 6.05 -20.33
C TRP A 150 11.94 4.58 -20.73
N LEU A 151 11.19 3.68 -20.11
CA LEU A 151 11.21 2.24 -20.42
C LEU A 151 10.74 1.93 -21.85
N ARG A 152 9.71 2.64 -22.33
CA ARG A 152 9.18 2.48 -23.70
C ARG A 152 10.16 2.94 -24.79
N ARG A 153 11.08 3.87 -24.49
CA ARG A 153 12.11 4.32 -25.44
C ARG A 153 13.23 3.29 -25.64
N GLY A 154 13.47 2.38 -24.69
CA GLY A 154 14.48 1.33 -24.80
C GLY A 154 14.07 0.13 -25.66
N ARG A 155 12.78 -0.21 -25.71
CA ARG A 155 12.27 -1.40 -26.43
C ARG A 155 12.09 -1.23 -27.95
N GLY A 156 12.35 -0.05 -28.49
CA GLY A 156 12.26 0.22 -29.94
C GLY A 156 13.52 -0.10 -30.75
N ARG A 157 14.60 -0.62 -30.13
CA ARG A 157 15.89 -0.85 -30.79
C ARG A 157 16.24 -2.30 -31.10
N GLU A 158 15.42 -3.27 -30.68
CA GLU A 158 15.69 -4.70 -30.86
C GLU A 158 14.67 -5.38 -31.79
N ARG A 159 14.67 -5.00 -33.06
CA ARG A 159 14.29 -5.93 -34.14
C ARG A 159 15.32 -5.91 -35.26
N PRO A 160 16.47 -6.61 -35.13
CA PRO A 160 17.25 -7.03 -36.28
C PRO A 160 16.74 -8.38 -36.79
N GLY A 161 16.25 -8.39 -38.04
CA GLY A 161 16.31 -9.56 -38.93
C GLY A 161 14.97 -10.16 -39.37
N PRO A 162 14.89 -10.74 -40.59
CA PRO A 162 16.00 -11.16 -41.44
C PRO A 162 15.98 -10.50 -42.83
N GLY A 163 16.90 -9.57 -43.09
CA GLY A 163 17.49 -9.42 -44.44
C GLY A 163 18.67 -10.40 -44.47
N GLY A 164 18.76 -11.30 -45.43
CA GLY A 164 18.90 -10.96 -46.84
C GLY A 164 20.37 -11.15 -47.19
N GLU A 165 20.63 -12.16 -48.01
CA GLU A 165 21.89 -12.45 -48.71
C GLU A 165 23.07 -12.98 -47.88
N ARG A 166 23.43 -14.24 -48.17
CA ARG A 166 24.71 -14.58 -48.84
C ARG A 166 24.75 -16.08 -49.12
N ARG A 167 24.50 -16.47 -50.36
CA ARG A 167 25.39 -17.25 -51.25
C ARG A 167 24.63 -17.72 -52.47
#